data_AF-A0A975MTC3-F1
#
_entry.id   AF-A0A975MTC3-F1
#
_cell.length_a   1.000
_cell.length_b   1.000
_cell.length_c   1.000
_cell.angle_alpha   90.00
_cell.angle_beta   90.00
_cell.angle_gamma   90.00
#
_symmetry.space_group_name_H-M   'P 1'
#
loop_
_entity.id
_entity.type
_entity.pdbx_description
1 polymer ?
#
loop_
_entity_poly.entity_id
_entity_poly.type
_entity_poly.pdbx_seq_one_letter_code
_entity_poly.pdbx_strand_id
1 'polypeptide(L)'
;MDISRARPAPVTDVGGWQLAEAGSAVWRLRVSMDDGTGTLARIAIRLADLGCNILGVSVLPIPGGVLDEIVVRPQPGLAKQDLAEAIQAEGCVCGGITDAEVRELVDTATVTLGAATAAIAERERVHNAVRDVLTADLVTTVPVAEANPGRTEGGHRVVFDLDGTTALVARRRWTPFVQLELTRVRALLALLGAARANPGAPVAVACDDGAAVVLREGVPGDADAVVALHARCSRTTLFQRYHSGTPAVPRRWLHRLLTPARGLSVLAVCGREVVALGQLLGLPNRPSAEVSLLVEDSWQRNGLGTALLARLAELAVLRGHHELTAVCLPGEDGVPRTAVRAGLAAVRAEGDRNLVEIALPARLPVSAA
;
A
#
# COMPACT_ATOMS: atom_id res chain seq x y z
N MET A 1 44.31 -2.04 23.69
CA MET A 1 42.87 -1.96 23.97
C MET A 1 42.22 -2.93 23.01
N ASP A 2 42.12 -4.18 23.45
CA ASP A 2 41.77 -5.33 22.60
C ASP A 2 40.27 -5.58 22.78
N ILE A 3 39.48 -5.33 21.74
CA ILE A 3 38.03 -5.52 21.77
C ILE A 3 37.76 -6.92 21.22
N SER A 4 37.68 -7.90 22.12
CA SER A 4 37.29 -9.26 21.79
C SER A 4 35.89 -9.28 21.17
N ARG A 5 35.78 -9.84 19.95
CA ARG A 5 34.52 -10.11 19.27
C ARG A 5 33.69 -11.09 20.10
N ALA A 6 32.67 -10.60 20.79
CA ALA A 6 31.63 -11.45 21.36
C ALA A 6 30.83 -12.08 20.22
N ARG A 7 30.85 -13.41 20.12
CA ARG A 7 29.91 -14.18 19.29
C ARG A 7 28.48 -13.89 19.77
N PRO A 8 27.50 -13.68 18.88
CA PRO A 8 26.11 -13.61 19.30
C PRO A 8 25.71 -14.98 19.85
N ALA A 9 25.19 -15.00 21.07
CA ALA A 9 24.58 -16.20 21.63
C ALA A 9 23.38 -16.59 20.74
N PRO A 10 23.15 -17.89 20.48
CA PRO A 10 21.92 -18.32 19.83
C PRO A 10 20.74 -17.84 20.67
N VAL A 11 19.80 -17.15 20.03
CA VAL A 11 18.53 -16.77 20.65
C VAL A 11 17.87 -18.08 21.09
N THR A 12 17.91 -18.36 22.38
CA THR A 12 17.07 -19.38 22.98
C THR A 12 15.64 -18.96 22.72
N ASP A 13 14.94 -19.78 21.95
CA ASP A 13 13.50 -19.73 21.71
C ASP A 13 12.82 -19.41 23.04
N VAL A 14 12.34 -18.16 23.16
CA VAL A 14 11.64 -17.70 24.33
C VAL A 14 10.31 -18.43 24.26
N GLY A 15 10.22 -19.52 25.03
CA GLY A 15 9.14 -20.49 24.99
C GLY A 15 7.81 -19.84 24.66
N GLY A 16 7.20 -20.34 23.59
CA GLY A 16 5.89 -19.89 23.13
C GLY A 16 4.96 -19.72 24.31
N TRP A 17 4.39 -18.52 24.44
CA TRP A 17 3.30 -18.28 25.36
C TRP A 17 2.20 -19.27 24.98
N GLN A 18 2.13 -20.38 25.70
CA GLN A 18 1.03 -21.32 25.62
C GLN A 18 -0.19 -20.58 26.17
N LEU A 19 -0.83 -19.82 25.28
CA LEU A 19 -2.20 -19.38 25.43
C LEU A 19 -3.00 -20.66 25.63
N ALA A 20 -3.50 -20.87 26.85
CA ALA A 20 -4.36 -21.99 27.16
C ALA A 20 -5.53 -22.00 26.16
N GLU A 21 -5.49 -22.93 25.20
CA GLU A 21 -6.60 -23.23 24.30
C GLU A 21 -7.57 -24.17 25.03
N ALA A 22 -8.70 -23.62 25.45
CA ALA A 22 -10.00 -24.31 25.49
C ALA A 22 -11.12 -23.31 25.84
N GLY A 23 -11.87 -22.86 24.83
CA GLY A 23 -13.31 -22.56 24.93
C GLY A 23 -13.80 -21.38 25.78
N SER A 24 -12.96 -20.49 26.32
CA SER A 24 -13.50 -19.29 26.99
C SER A 24 -13.93 -18.26 25.95
N ALA A 25 -15.23 -18.01 25.83
CA ALA A 25 -15.75 -16.92 25.01
C ALA A 25 -15.04 -15.61 25.38
N VAL A 26 -14.63 -14.81 24.39
CA VAL A 26 -14.14 -13.45 24.61
C VAL A 26 -15.24 -12.52 24.11
N TRP A 27 -15.54 -11.48 24.88
CA TRP A 27 -16.55 -10.50 24.52
C TRP A 27 -15.93 -9.13 24.33
N ARG A 28 -16.41 -8.41 23.32
CA ARG A 28 -16.16 -6.98 23.13
C ARG A 28 -17.43 -6.23 23.50
N LEU A 29 -17.29 -5.23 24.36
CA LEU A 29 -18.38 -4.39 24.82
C LEU A 29 -18.05 -2.92 24.64
N ARG A 30 -19.10 -2.11 24.44
CA ARG A 30 -19.01 -0.65 24.34
C ARG A 30 -19.78 0.00 25.46
N VAL A 31 -19.10 0.81 26.26
CA VAL A 31 -19.67 1.48 27.43
C VAL A 31 -19.48 2.98 27.29
N SER A 32 -20.59 3.70 27.19
CA SER A 32 -20.60 5.15 27.22
C SER A 32 -20.79 5.63 28.65
N MET A 33 -19.99 6.59 29.07
CA MET A 33 -20.00 7.13 30.43
C MET A 33 -19.60 8.61 30.45
N ASP A 34 -20.01 9.32 31.50
CA ASP A 34 -19.52 10.67 31.77
C ASP A 34 -18.02 10.62 32.10
N ASP A 35 -17.25 11.59 31.58
CA ASP A 35 -15.81 11.70 31.81
C ASP A 35 -15.51 12.27 33.20
N GLY A 36 -15.74 11.43 34.22
CA GLY A 36 -15.56 11.75 35.64
C GLY A 36 -14.54 10.82 36.30
N THR A 37 -13.78 11.37 37.25
CA THR A 37 -12.79 10.59 38.01
C THR A 37 -13.44 9.39 38.70
N GLY A 38 -12.86 8.20 38.51
CA GLY A 38 -13.30 6.97 39.16
C GLY A 38 -14.43 6.19 38.47
N THR A 39 -15.01 6.68 37.37
CA THR A 39 -16.06 5.94 36.65
C THR A 39 -15.55 4.65 36.04
N LEU A 40 -14.41 4.69 35.34
CA LEU A 40 -13.75 3.48 34.82
C LEU A 40 -13.37 2.49 35.93
N ALA A 41 -12.99 2.99 37.11
CA ALA A 41 -12.67 2.14 38.25
C ALA A 41 -13.90 1.39 38.76
N ARG A 42 -15.08 2.04 38.84
CA ARG A 42 -16.34 1.37 39.21
C ARG A 42 -16.71 0.28 38.21
N ILE A 43 -16.57 0.55 36.90
CA ILE A 43 -16.79 -0.46 35.85
C ILE A 43 -15.83 -1.63 36.03
N ALA A 44 -14.53 -1.37 36.23
CA ALA A 44 -13.53 -2.42 36.42
C ALA A 44 -13.81 -3.29 37.66
N ILE A 45 -14.21 -2.68 38.77
CA ILE A 45 -14.64 -3.40 39.99
C ILE A 45 -15.86 -4.27 39.70
N ARG A 46 -16.89 -3.72 39.04
CA ARG A 46 -18.11 -4.46 38.70
C ARG A 46 -17.82 -5.64 37.76
N LEU A 47 -16.93 -5.46 36.79
CA LEU A 47 -16.46 -6.54 35.92
C LEU A 47 -15.74 -7.62 36.73
N ALA A 48 -14.90 -7.25 37.68
CA ALA A 48 -14.21 -8.19 38.56
C ALA A 48 -15.18 -8.99 39.44
N ASP A 49 -16.20 -8.34 40.02
CA ASP A 49 -17.25 -9.01 40.82
C ASP A 49 -18.03 -10.05 40.01
N LEU A 50 -18.20 -9.81 38.71
CA LEU A 50 -18.82 -10.75 37.76
C LEU A 50 -17.84 -11.79 37.20
N GLY A 51 -16.61 -11.84 37.68
CA GLY A 51 -15.59 -12.80 37.22
C GLY A 51 -15.11 -12.55 35.78
N CYS A 52 -15.19 -11.31 35.28
CA CYS A 52 -14.67 -10.91 33.97
C CYS A 52 -13.20 -10.50 34.06
N ASN A 53 -12.33 -11.17 33.31
CA ASN A 53 -10.94 -10.75 33.12
C ASN A 53 -10.84 -9.73 31.96
N ILE A 54 -10.32 -8.53 32.22
CA ILE A 54 -10.14 -7.49 31.19
C ILE A 54 -8.88 -7.79 30.39
N LEU A 55 -9.04 -7.96 29.07
CA LEU A 55 -7.95 -8.25 28.13
C LEU A 55 -7.44 -6.99 27.42
N GLY A 56 -8.27 -5.96 27.30
CA GLY A 56 -7.90 -4.72 26.65
C GLY A 56 -8.95 -3.63 26.86
N VAL A 57 -8.50 -2.38 26.84
CA VAL A 57 -9.35 -1.20 26.96
C VAL A 57 -8.89 -0.19 25.92
N SER A 58 -9.82 0.29 25.11
CA SER A 58 -9.61 1.40 24.17
C SER A 58 -10.60 2.51 24.49
N VAL A 59 -10.09 3.72 24.69
CA VAL A 59 -10.87 4.90 25.04
C VAL A 59 -11.19 5.68 23.77
N LEU A 60 -12.47 5.89 23.46
CA LEU A 60 -12.93 6.70 22.32
C LEU A 60 -13.66 7.95 22.83
N PRO A 61 -13.07 9.14 22.72
CA PRO A 61 -13.76 10.39 23.09
C PRO A 61 -15.01 10.61 22.25
N ILE A 62 -16.11 10.99 22.90
CA ILE A 62 -17.39 11.33 22.25
C ILE A 62 -17.92 12.65 22.80
N PRO A 63 -18.80 13.37 22.08
CA PRO A 63 -19.44 14.57 22.63
C PRO A 63 -20.20 14.23 23.92
N GLY A 64 -19.87 14.91 25.02
CA GLY A 64 -20.53 14.72 26.30
C GLY A 64 -19.98 13.61 27.19
N GLY A 65 -18.90 12.91 26.80
CA GLY A 65 -18.29 11.89 27.64
C GLY A 65 -17.27 11.02 26.90
N VAL A 66 -17.19 9.76 27.31
CA VAL A 66 -16.25 8.79 26.78
C VAL A 66 -17.00 7.51 26.41
N LEU A 67 -16.62 6.90 25.29
CA LEU A 67 -17.01 5.56 24.90
C LEU A 67 -15.80 4.64 25.05
N ASP A 68 -15.83 3.77 26.04
CA ASP A 68 -14.81 2.74 26.19
C ASP A 68 -15.21 1.47 25.44
N GLU A 69 -14.28 0.98 24.63
CA GLU A 69 -14.34 -0.36 24.08
C GLU A 69 -13.49 -1.28 24.95
N ILE A 70 -14.16 -2.19 25.67
CA ILE A 70 -13.54 -3.10 26.63
C ILE A 70 -13.64 -4.50 26.06
N VAL A 71 -12.52 -5.23 26.07
CA VAL A 71 -12.50 -6.64 25.72
C VAL A 71 -12.31 -7.45 26.99
N VAL A 72 -13.22 -8.38 27.25
CA VAL A 72 -13.23 -9.20 28.46
C VAL A 72 -13.32 -10.68 28.16
N ARG A 73 -12.81 -11.49 29.08
CA ARG A 73 -13.08 -12.92 29.18
C ARG A 73 -13.95 -13.16 30.41
N PRO A 74 -15.26 -13.42 30.25
CA PRO A 74 -16.15 -13.72 31.36
C PRO A 74 -15.88 -15.11 31.94
N GLN A 75 -16.29 -15.31 33.20
CA GLN A 75 -16.38 -16.64 33.78
C GLN A 75 -17.45 -17.49 33.05
N PRO A 76 -17.30 -18.83 33.02
CA PRO A 76 -18.30 -19.71 32.42
C PRO A 76 -19.69 -19.52 33.05
N GLY A 77 -20.72 -19.46 32.21
CA GLY A 77 -22.12 -19.36 32.66
C GLY A 77 -22.66 -17.95 32.88
N LEU A 78 -21.82 -16.90 32.81
CA LEU A 78 -22.30 -15.52 32.81
C LEU A 78 -23.10 -15.23 31.54
N ALA A 79 -24.27 -14.58 31.64
CA ALA A 79 -25.02 -14.10 30.48
C ALA A 79 -24.61 -12.68 30.10
N LYS A 80 -24.62 -12.37 28.79
CA LYS A 80 -24.36 -10.99 28.29
C LYS A 80 -25.35 -9.98 28.88
N GLN A 81 -26.60 -10.41 29.13
CA GLN A 81 -27.63 -9.55 29.70
C GLN A 81 -27.32 -9.14 31.15
N ASP A 82 -26.89 -10.08 31.99
CA ASP A 82 -26.49 -9.79 33.38
C ASP A 82 -25.34 -8.76 33.43
N LEU A 83 -24.38 -8.90 32.51
CA LEU A 83 -23.28 -7.95 32.36
C LEU A 83 -23.77 -6.56 31.93
N ALA A 84 -24.70 -6.48 30.98
CA ALA A 84 -25.27 -5.21 30.53
C ALA A 84 -26.07 -4.51 31.65
N GLU A 85 -26.87 -5.26 32.41
CA GLU A 85 -27.63 -4.77 33.56
C GLU A 85 -26.70 -4.25 34.67
N ALA A 86 -25.61 -4.97 34.94
CA ALA A 86 -24.60 -4.54 35.91
C ALA A 86 -23.89 -3.23 35.50
N ILE A 87 -23.59 -3.05 34.21
CA ILE A 87 -23.02 -1.80 33.68
C ILE A 87 -24.02 -0.65 33.82
N GLN A 88 -25.30 -0.90 33.54
CA GLN A 88 -26.36 0.11 33.69
C GLN A 88 -26.58 0.52 35.15
N ALA A 89 -26.45 -0.41 36.10
CA ALA A 89 -26.54 -0.12 37.53
C ALA A 89 -25.45 0.87 38.02
N GLU A 90 -24.32 0.97 37.32
CA GLU A 90 -23.25 1.95 37.60
C GLU A 90 -23.50 3.33 36.95
N GLY A 91 -24.68 3.54 36.36
CA GLY A 91 -25.05 4.78 35.66
C GLY A 91 -24.43 4.92 34.28
N CYS A 92 -23.89 3.84 33.71
CA CYS A 92 -23.27 3.82 32.38
C CYS A 92 -24.23 3.28 31.32
N VAL A 93 -24.01 3.63 30.05
CA VAL A 93 -24.81 3.12 28.93
C VAL A 93 -24.04 2.02 28.21
N CYS A 94 -24.56 0.79 28.25
CA CYS A 94 -24.04 -0.33 27.47
C CYS A 94 -24.55 -0.25 26.02
N GLY A 95 -23.70 0.16 25.09
CA GLY A 95 -24.03 0.30 23.67
C GLY A 95 -24.15 -1.03 22.91
N GLY A 96 -23.55 -2.10 23.43
CA GLY A 96 -23.65 -3.44 22.86
C GLY A 96 -22.56 -4.39 23.37
N ILE A 97 -22.82 -5.69 23.28
CA ILE A 97 -21.88 -6.76 23.62
C ILE A 97 -21.89 -7.78 22.47
N THR A 98 -20.72 -8.05 21.90
CA THR A 98 -20.53 -9.05 20.83
C THR A 98 -19.45 -10.05 21.22
N ASP A 99 -19.48 -11.22 20.59
CA ASP A 99 -18.35 -12.15 20.66
C ASP A 99 -17.15 -11.56 19.93
N ALA A 100 -15.95 -11.89 20.42
CA ALA A 100 -14.67 -11.47 19.90
C ALA A 100 -13.66 -12.63 20.02
N GLU A 101 -12.51 -12.50 19.37
CA GLU A 101 -11.42 -13.48 19.48
C GLU A 101 -10.15 -12.81 20.03
N VAL A 102 -9.31 -13.58 20.70
CA VAL A 102 -8.04 -13.06 21.28
C VAL A 102 -7.13 -12.46 20.19
N ARG A 103 -7.12 -13.04 18.98
CA ARG A 103 -6.37 -12.49 17.84
C ARG A 103 -6.88 -11.13 17.36
N GLU A 104 -8.07 -10.69 17.76
CA GLU A 104 -8.61 -9.36 17.46
C GLU A 104 -8.17 -8.29 18.48
N LEU A 105 -7.38 -8.66 19.49
CA LEU A 105 -6.75 -7.72 20.44
C LEU A 105 -5.54 -6.98 19.84
N VAL A 106 -5.27 -7.16 18.54
CA VAL A 106 -4.24 -6.36 17.84
C VAL A 106 -4.62 -4.89 17.94
N ASP A 107 -3.65 -4.05 18.27
CA ASP A 107 -3.89 -2.62 18.40
C ASP A 107 -4.36 -2.02 17.07
N THR A 108 -5.20 -1.01 17.17
CA THR A 108 -5.85 -0.42 15.99
C THR A 108 -4.87 0.22 15.02
N ALA A 109 -3.70 0.70 15.48
CA ALA A 109 -2.70 1.30 14.61
C ALA A 109 -2.07 0.24 13.70
N THR A 110 -1.72 -0.92 14.26
CA THR A 110 -1.20 -2.07 13.50
C THR A 110 -2.21 -2.55 12.46
N VAL A 111 -3.49 -2.72 12.84
CA VAL A 111 -4.55 -3.09 11.89
C VAL A 111 -4.66 -2.06 10.75
N THR A 112 -4.61 -0.77 11.09
CA THR A 112 -4.74 0.32 10.10
C THR A 112 -3.57 0.35 9.11
N LEU A 113 -2.34 0.19 9.58
CA LEU A 113 -1.14 0.15 8.72
C LEU A 113 -1.11 -1.09 7.83
N GLY A 114 -1.51 -2.25 8.36
CA GLY A 114 -1.65 -3.48 7.58
C GLY A 114 -2.72 -3.33 6.48
N ALA A 115 -3.88 -2.78 6.83
CA ALA A 115 -4.96 -2.49 5.90
C ALA A 115 -4.54 -1.50 4.80
N ALA A 116 -3.81 -0.43 5.16
CA ALA A 116 -3.25 0.53 4.20
C ALA A 116 -2.28 -0.14 3.23
N THR A 117 -1.34 -0.94 3.74
CA THR A 117 -0.35 -1.66 2.94
C THR A 117 -1.02 -2.59 1.94
N ALA A 118 -2.01 -3.39 2.39
CA ALA A 118 -2.75 -4.29 1.53
C ALA A 118 -3.56 -3.56 0.43
N ALA A 119 -4.16 -2.41 0.76
CA ALA A 119 -4.94 -1.61 -0.19
C ALA A 119 -4.07 -0.82 -1.19
N ILE A 120 -2.83 -0.48 -0.83
CA ILE A 120 -1.84 0.10 -1.74
C ILE A 120 -1.37 -0.95 -2.75
N ALA A 121 -1.08 -2.17 -2.27
CA ALA A 121 -0.65 -3.28 -3.10
C ALA A 121 -1.75 -3.74 -4.08
N GLU A 122 -3.00 -3.84 -3.60
CA GLU A 122 -4.12 -4.31 -4.41
C GLU A 122 -5.33 -3.37 -4.34
N ARG A 123 -5.61 -2.70 -5.46
CA ARG A 123 -6.64 -1.67 -5.58
C ARG A 123 -8.05 -2.17 -5.21
N GLU A 124 -8.37 -3.41 -5.53
CA GLU A 124 -9.69 -4.00 -5.27
C GLU A 124 -9.92 -4.26 -3.77
N ARG A 125 -8.87 -4.28 -2.93
CA ARG A 125 -8.97 -4.59 -1.49
C ARG A 125 -9.34 -3.40 -0.61
N VAL A 126 -9.64 -2.23 -1.17
CA VAL A 126 -9.99 -1.05 -0.34
C VAL A 126 -11.22 -1.31 0.53
N HIS A 127 -12.21 -2.05 0.02
CA HIS A 127 -13.39 -2.41 0.81
C HIS A 127 -13.02 -3.29 2.02
N ASN A 128 -12.07 -4.23 1.87
CA ASN A 128 -11.54 -5.04 2.96
C ASN A 128 -10.77 -4.18 3.96
N ALA A 129 -9.93 -3.26 3.49
CA ALA A 129 -9.20 -2.35 4.37
C ALA A 129 -10.15 -1.50 5.22
N VAL A 130 -11.23 -0.96 4.63
CA VAL A 130 -12.26 -0.22 5.38
C VAL A 130 -13.02 -1.13 6.34
N ARG A 131 -13.33 -2.36 5.93
CA ARG A 131 -14.02 -3.34 6.79
C ARG A 131 -13.19 -3.64 8.03
N ASP A 132 -11.90 -3.89 7.85
CA ASP A 132 -11.00 -4.30 8.92
C ASP A 132 -10.74 -3.12 9.88
N VAL A 133 -10.54 -1.91 9.37
CA VAL A 133 -10.33 -0.70 10.19
C VAL A 133 -11.57 -0.27 10.99
N LEU A 134 -12.77 -0.54 10.47
CA LEU A 134 -14.03 -0.28 11.17
C LEU A 134 -14.52 -1.45 12.03
N THR A 135 -13.93 -2.63 11.86
CA THR A 135 -14.55 -3.87 12.38
C THR A 135 -16.02 -3.97 11.94
N ALA A 136 -16.27 -3.61 10.66
CA ALA A 136 -17.61 -3.62 10.08
C ALA A 136 -18.03 -5.05 9.71
N ASP A 137 -19.33 -5.35 9.82
CA ASP A 137 -19.86 -6.64 9.40
C ASP A 137 -19.77 -6.81 7.88
N LEU A 138 -19.97 -5.71 7.16
CA LEU A 138 -20.01 -5.68 5.70
C LEU A 138 -19.58 -4.32 5.18
N VAL A 139 -18.78 -4.33 4.11
CA VAL A 139 -18.49 -3.14 3.29
C VAL A 139 -18.75 -3.51 1.83
N THR A 140 -19.61 -2.75 1.17
CA THR A 140 -19.96 -2.94 -0.25
C THR A 140 -19.57 -1.72 -1.07
N THR A 141 -19.07 -1.94 -2.28
CA THR A 141 -18.85 -0.88 -3.27
C THR A 141 -20.10 -0.70 -4.12
N VAL A 142 -20.56 0.53 -4.27
CA VAL A 142 -21.74 0.90 -5.08
C VAL A 142 -21.47 2.18 -5.87
N PRO A 143 -22.22 2.47 -6.94
CA PRO A 143 -22.21 3.80 -7.57
C PRO A 143 -22.64 4.89 -6.56
N VAL A 144 -22.03 6.08 -6.62
CA VAL A 144 -22.35 7.20 -5.70
C VAL A 144 -23.85 7.56 -5.73
N ALA A 145 -24.48 7.48 -6.90
CA ALA A 145 -25.92 7.75 -7.07
C ALA A 145 -26.81 6.80 -6.25
N GLU A 146 -26.35 5.57 -6.00
CA GLU A 146 -27.07 4.54 -5.23
C GLU A 146 -26.68 4.55 -3.74
N ALA A 147 -25.63 5.31 -3.38
CA ALA A 147 -25.03 5.24 -2.06
C ALA A 147 -25.89 5.85 -0.95
N ASN A 148 -26.82 6.76 -1.26
CA ASN A 148 -27.76 7.38 -0.32
C ASN A 148 -27.13 7.72 1.06
N PRO A 149 -26.27 8.74 1.15
CA PRO A 149 -25.51 9.05 2.36
C PRO A 149 -26.40 9.50 3.53
N GLY A 150 -27.62 9.99 3.27
CA GLY A 150 -28.57 10.40 4.31
C GLY A 150 -29.17 9.24 5.11
N ARG A 151 -29.14 8.01 4.57
CA ARG A 151 -29.63 6.82 5.27
C ARG A 151 -28.55 6.28 6.22
N THR A 152 -28.60 6.67 7.49
CA THR A 152 -27.60 6.28 8.50
C THR A 152 -27.97 5.07 9.34
N GLU A 153 -29.24 4.63 9.32
CA GLU A 153 -29.74 3.50 10.13
C GLU A 153 -29.38 3.65 11.62
N GLY A 154 -29.57 4.84 12.19
CA GLY A 154 -29.20 5.10 13.59
C GLY A 154 -27.68 5.11 13.85
N GLY A 155 -26.87 5.28 12.80
CA GLY A 155 -25.40 5.25 12.87
C GLY A 155 -24.80 3.87 12.62
N HIS A 156 -25.62 2.84 12.36
CA HIS A 156 -25.17 1.50 11.97
C HIS A 156 -24.72 1.40 10.51
N ARG A 157 -24.97 2.45 9.73
CA ARG A 157 -24.60 2.55 8.31
C ARG A 157 -23.87 3.86 8.04
N VAL A 158 -22.77 3.79 7.30
CA VAL A 158 -22.02 4.96 6.84
C VAL A 158 -21.55 4.80 5.39
N VAL A 159 -21.42 5.92 4.70
CA VAL A 159 -21.00 5.99 3.30
C VAL A 159 -19.70 6.79 3.19
N PHE A 160 -18.75 6.28 2.42
CA PHE A 160 -17.51 6.96 2.07
C PHE A 160 -17.39 7.11 0.55
N ASP A 161 -17.27 8.34 0.08
CA ASP A 161 -16.95 8.63 -1.32
C ASP A 161 -15.48 8.26 -1.61
N LEU A 162 -15.24 7.56 -2.72
CA LEU A 162 -13.89 7.19 -3.17
C LEU A 162 -13.32 8.15 -4.22
N ASP A 163 -14.15 8.56 -5.19
CA ASP A 163 -13.71 9.25 -6.41
C ASP A 163 -14.82 10.04 -7.14
N GLY A 164 -15.96 10.27 -6.50
CA GLY A 164 -17.14 10.93 -7.09
C GLY A 164 -17.98 10.04 -8.00
N THR A 165 -17.53 8.82 -8.32
CA THR A 165 -18.29 7.84 -9.11
C THR A 165 -18.67 6.61 -8.30
N THR A 166 -17.80 6.18 -7.39
CA THR A 166 -17.98 5.01 -6.53
C THR A 166 -17.92 5.38 -5.06
N ALA A 167 -18.70 4.66 -4.25
CA ALA A 167 -18.76 4.82 -2.80
C ALA A 167 -18.69 3.47 -2.09
N LEU A 168 -18.11 3.47 -0.89
CA LEU A 168 -18.14 2.37 0.05
C LEU A 168 -19.28 2.55 1.04
N VAL A 169 -20.12 1.54 1.20
CA VAL A 169 -21.19 1.49 2.20
C VAL A 169 -20.81 0.47 3.25
N ALA A 170 -20.50 0.94 4.46
CA ALA A 170 -20.17 0.08 5.60
C ALA A 170 -21.40 -0.08 6.51
N ARG A 171 -21.59 -1.30 7.03
CA ARG A 171 -22.66 -1.64 7.99
C ARG A 171 -22.11 -2.42 9.17
N ARG A 172 -22.63 -2.15 10.37
CA ARG A 172 -22.32 -2.89 11.60
C ARG A 172 -23.55 -3.00 12.48
N ARG A 173 -23.94 -4.22 12.85
CA ARG A 173 -25.18 -4.51 13.57
C ARG A 173 -25.06 -4.31 15.07
N TRP A 174 -23.94 -4.69 15.68
CA TRP A 174 -23.84 -4.76 17.14
C TRP A 174 -23.72 -3.39 17.83
N THR A 175 -23.25 -2.36 17.14
CA THR A 175 -23.13 -0.99 17.67
C THR A 175 -23.03 0.05 16.54
N PRO A 176 -23.54 1.28 16.72
CA PRO A 176 -23.31 2.40 15.81
C PRO A 176 -21.82 2.74 15.66
N PHE A 177 -21.46 3.36 14.54
CA PHE A 177 -20.13 3.94 14.33
C PHE A 177 -19.97 5.27 15.07
N VAL A 178 -18.79 5.51 15.66
CA VAL A 178 -18.46 6.80 16.27
C VAL A 178 -17.55 7.65 15.38
N GLN A 179 -17.55 8.97 15.61
CA GLN A 179 -16.82 9.92 14.77
C GLN A 179 -15.32 9.62 14.65
N LEU A 180 -14.68 9.11 15.71
CA LEU A 180 -13.27 8.75 15.66
C LEU A 180 -13.00 7.58 14.69
N GLU A 181 -13.88 6.58 14.65
CA GLU A 181 -13.81 5.47 13.69
C GLU A 181 -13.96 5.98 12.25
N LEU A 182 -14.95 6.85 12.03
CA LEU A 182 -15.20 7.45 10.71
C LEU A 182 -14.03 8.32 10.25
N THR A 183 -13.41 9.07 11.17
CA THR A 183 -12.25 9.91 10.90
C THR A 183 -11.03 9.07 10.52
N ARG A 184 -10.83 7.92 11.17
CA ARG A 184 -9.75 6.98 10.82
C ARG A 184 -9.90 6.45 9.39
N VAL A 185 -11.11 6.10 8.98
CA VAL A 185 -11.37 5.66 7.59
C VAL A 185 -11.17 6.81 6.61
N ARG A 186 -11.63 8.02 6.92
CA ARG A 186 -11.38 9.19 6.04
C ARG A 186 -9.87 9.44 5.88
N ALA A 187 -9.10 9.34 6.95
CA ALA A 187 -7.64 9.46 6.89
C ALA A 187 -7.00 8.34 6.05
N LEU A 188 -7.45 7.09 6.22
CA LEU A 188 -7.02 5.96 5.38
C LEU A 188 -7.32 6.22 3.90
N LEU A 189 -8.55 6.62 3.56
CA LEU A 189 -8.94 6.88 2.18
C LEU A 189 -8.17 8.07 1.58
N ALA A 190 -7.90 9.11 2.37
CA ALA A 190 -7.05 10.22 1.96
C ALA A 190 -5.61 9.77 1.69
N LEU A 191 -5.04 8.92 2.55
CA LEU A 191 -3.71 8.32 2.35
C LEU A 191 -3.68 7.49 1.05
N LEU A 192 -4.67 6.63 0.84
CA LEU A 192 -4.78 5.82 -0.38
C LEU A 192 -4.95 6.70 -1.63
N GLY A 193 -5.72 7.79 -1.52
CA GLY A 193 -5.86 8.80 -2.57
C GLY A 193 -4.54 9.48 -2.90
N ALA A 194 -3.79 9.92 -1.88
CA ALA A 194 -2.48 10.55 -2.05
C ALA A 194 -1.44 9.59 -2.65
N ALA A 195 -1.42 8.33 -2.20
CA ALA A 195 -0.57 7.28 -2.76
C ALA A 195 -0.87 7.05 -4.26
N ARG A 196 -2.16 7.04 -4.63
CA ARG A 196 -2.61 6.92 -6.03
C ARG A 196 -2.29 8.15 -6.87
N ALA A 197 -2.36 9.33 -6.27
CA ALA A 197 -2.06 10.59 -6.94
C ALA A 197 -0.55 10.80 -7.17
N ASN A 198 0.31 9.99 -6.53
CA ASN A 198 1.76 10.08 -6.68
C ASN A 198 2.39 8.80 -7.30
N PRO A 199 1.95 8.37 -8.50
CA PRO A 199 2.51 7.19 -9.14
C PRO A 199 4.00 7.39 -9.49
N GLY A 200 4.45 8.64 -9.69
CA GLY A 200 5.83 9.00 -10.03
C GLY A 200 6.76 9.25 -8.84
N ALA A 201 6.35 8.90 -7.61
CA ALA A 201 7.17 9.07 -6.42
C ALA A 201 8.57 8.44 -6.60
N PRO A 202 9.63 9.06 -6.07
CA PRO A 202 10.97 8.47 -6.08
C PRO A 202 10.97 7.12 -5.35
N VAL A 203 11.55 6.09 -5.95
CA VAL A 203 11.72 4.75 -5.37
C VAL A 203 13.21 4.44 -5.30
N ALA A 204 13.70 4.06 -4.12
CA ALA A 204 15.07 3.57 -3.98
C ALA A 204 15.13 2.09 -4.38
N VAL A 205 16.14 1.75 -5.19
CA VAL A 205 16.44 0.38 -5.60
C VAL A 205 17.88 0.07 -5.23
N ALA A 206 18.11 -1.13 -4.72
CA ALA A 206 19.44 -1.65 -4.49
C ALA A 206 19.92 -2.34 -5.78
N CYS A 207 21.11 -1.99 -6.22
CA CYS A 207 21.82 -2.70 -7.27
C CYS A 207 22.47 -3.98 -6.71
N ASP A 208 22.86 -4.90 -7.59
CA ASP A 208 23.46 -6.20 -7.20
C ASP A 208 24.79 -6.02 -6.45
N ASP A 209 25.50 -4.93 -6.68
CA ASP A 209 26.72 -4.51 -5.98
C ASP A 209 26.48 -3.77 -4.65
N GLY A 210 25.23 -3.59 -4.25
CA GLY A 210 24.82 -2.88 -3.04
C GLY A 210 24.70 -1.36 -3.19
N ALA A 211 24.95 -0.79 -4.38
CA ALA A 211 24.72 0.63 -4.61
C ALA A 211 23.22 0.97 -4.52
N ALA A 212 22.89 2.06 -3.82
CA ALA A 212 21.52 2.57 -3.77
C ALA A 212 21.28 3.60 -4.87
N VAL A 213 20.26 3.38 -5.68
CA VAL A 213 19.87 4.25 -6.80
C VAL A 213 18.42 4.67 -6.64
N VAL A 214 18.13 5.95 -6.89
CA VAL A 214 16.75 6.49 -6.81
C VAL A 214 16.16 6.59 -8.20
N LEU A 215 15.06 5.88 -8.44
CA LEU A 215 14.24 5.99 -9.65
C LEU A 215 13.18 7.07 -9.44
N ARG A 216 13.16 8.11 -10.27
CA ARG A 216 12.16 9.18 -10.21
C ARG A 216 11.78 9.70 -11.59
N GLU A 217 10.64 10.36 -11.72
CA GLU A 217 10.30 11.05 -12.98
C GLU A 217 11.33 12.14 -13.30
N GLY A 218 11.67 12.25 -14.58
CA GLY A 218 12.54 13.30 -15.10
C GLY A 218 11.77 14.61 -15.25
N VAL A 219 12.44 15.72 -14.93
CA VAL A 219 11.88 17.06 -15.08
C VAL A 219 12.72 17.89 -16.05
N PRO A 220 12.21 18.99 -16.63
CA PRO A 220 12.98 19.83 -17.55
C PRO A 220 14.33 20.31 -16.98
N GLY A 221 14.44 20.48 -15.66
CA GLY A 221 15.69 20.84 -14.96
C GLY A 221 16.79 19.79 -15.01
N ASP A 222 16.49 18.54 -15.41
CA ASP A 222 17.46 17.45 -15.52
C ASP A 222 18.25 17.46 -16.84
N ALA A 223 18.00 18.43 -17.73
CA ALA A 223 18.57 18.48 -19.07
C ALA A 223 20.09 18.31 -19.10
N ASP A 224 20.82 19.01 -18.23
CA ASP A 224 22.28 18.93 -18.17
C ASP A 224 22.77 17.58 -17.62
N ALA A 225 22.06 17.01 -16.64
CA ALA A 225 22.38 15.69 -16.10
C ALA A 225 22.14 14.58 -17.14
N VAL A 226 21.09 14.69 -17.95
CA VAL A 226 20.85 13.76 -19.07
C VAL A 226 21.91 13.93 -20.15
N VAL A 227 22.35 15.15 -20.48
CA VAL A 227 23.48 15.35 -21.40
C VAL A 227 24.75 14.66 -20.88
N ALA A 228 25.03 14.82 -19.58
CA ALA A 228 26.18 14.17 -18.94
C ALA A 228 26.09 12.64 -19.01
N LEU A 229 24.90 12.04 -18.76
CA LEU A 229 24.67 10.61 -18.95
C LEU A 229 25.07 10.16 -20.37
N HIS A 230 24.56 10.85 -21.40
CA HIS A 230 24.85 10.49 -22.79
C HIS A 230 26.33 10.60 -23.13
N ALA A 231 27.03 11.57 -22.56
CA ALA A 231 28.46 11.75 -22.79
C ALA A 231 29.32 10.63 -22.17
N ARG A 232 28.83 9.96 -21.11
CA ARG A 232 29.52 8.83 -20.47
C ARG A 232 29.22 7.48 -21.14
N CYS A 233 28.07 7.36 -21.81
CA CYS A 233 27.71 6.14 -22.54
C CYS A 233 28.63 5.88 -23.74
N SER A 234 28.95 4.62 -23.98
CA SER A 234 29.71 4.21 -25.16
C SER A 234 28.90 4.40 -26.45
N ARG A 235 29.60 4.48 -27.59
CA ARG A 235 28.97 4.53 -28.92
C ARG A 235 28.06 3.32 -29.17
N THR A 236 28.42 2.15 -28.64
CA THR A 236 27.62 0.93 -28.74
C THR A 236 26.31 1.08 -27.97
N THR A 237 26.37 1.53 -26.72
CA THR A 237 25.19 1.79 -25.87
C THR A 237 24.26 2.81 -26.51
N LEU A 238 24.80 3.91 -27.04
CA LEU A 238 24.00 4.93 -27.74
C LEU A 238 23.40 4.41 -29.06
N PHE A 239 24.15 3.59 -29.81
CA PHE A 239 23.66 2.99 -31.05
C PHE A 239 22.51 2.00 -30.78
N GLN A 240 22.63 1.18 -29.74
CA GLN A 240 21.55 0.29 -29.29
C GLN A 240 20.30 1.08 -28.85
N ARG A 241 20.48 2.23 -28.19
CA ARG A 241 19.36 3.06 -27.72
C ARG A 241 18.61 3.78 -28.85
N TYR A 242 19.36 4.32 -29.83
CA TYR A 242 18.82 5.27 -30.82
C TYR A 242 18.75 4.73 -32.24
N HIS A 243 19.33 3.55 -32.49
CA HIS A 243 19.44 2.93 -33.82
C HIS A 243 20.01 3.89 -34.88
N SER A 244 20.82 4.86 -34.44
CA SER A 244 21.42 5.88 -35.29
C SER A 244 22.87 6.07 -34.90
N GLY A 245 23.74 6.32 -35.88
CA GLY A 245 25.18 6.55 -35.67
C GLY A 245 25.51 7.92 -35.06
N THR A 246 24.54 8.62 -34.49
CA THR A 246 24.73 9.98 -33.98
C THR A 246 25.52 9.92 -32.67
N PRO A 247 26.68 10.59 -32.57
CA PRO A 247 27.58 10.46 -31.43
C PRO A 247 27.07 11.18 -30.17
N ALA A 248 26.07 12.05 -30.29
CA ALA A 248 25.48 12.77 -29.16
C ALA A 248 24.02 13.12 -29.44
N VAL A 249 23.19 13.14 -28.40
CA VAL A 249 21.80 13.60 -28.52
C VAL A 249 21.77 15.12 -28.67
N PRO A 250 21.19 15.67 -29.75
CA PRO A 250 21.06 17.12 -29.90
C PRO A 250 20.27 17.73 -28.75
N ARG A 251 20.69 18.88 -28.20
CA ARG A 251 19.99 19.53 -27.07
C ARG A 251 18.50 19.75 -27.33
N ARG A 252 18.11 20.03 -28.59
CA ARG A 252 16.71 20.16 -29.02
C ARG A 252 15.85 18.90 -28.79
N TRP A 253 16.46 17.73 -28.63
CA TRP A 253 15.76 16.47 -28.35
C TRP A 253 15.59 16.23 -26.85
N LEU A 254 16.37 16.89 -25.98
CA LEU A 254 16.30 16.70 -24.52
C LEU A 254 14.92 17.03 -23.95
N HIS A 255 14.27 18.09 -24.46
CA HIS A 255 12.89 18.40 -24.06
C HIS A 255 11.94 17.25 -24.39
N ARG A 256 12.09 16.59 -25.55
CA ARG A 256 11.27 15.42 -25.92
C ARG A 256 11.66 14.17 -25.13
N LEU A 257 12.91 14.09 -24.68
CA LEU A 257 13.40 13.01 -23.84
C LEU A 257 12.94 13.15 -22.39
N LEU A 258 12.80 14.36 -21.84
CA LEU A 258 12.41 14.57 -20.45
C LEU A 258 10.89 14.76 -20.30
N THR A 259 10.26 15.46 -21.25
CA THR A 259 8.83 15.80 -21.22
C THR A 259 8.14 15.34 -22.51
N PRO A 260 8.01 14.02 -22.74
CA PRO A 260 7.34 13.51 -23.92
C PRO A 260 5.83 13.82 -23.89
N ALA A 261 5.25 14.18 -25.04
CA ALA A 261 3.85 14.62 -25.14
C ALA A 261 2.81 13.54 -24.80
N ARG A 262 3.18 12.25 -24.91
CA ARG A 262 2.31 11.10 -24.68
C ARG A 262 2.95 10.08 -23.74
N GLY A 263 3.69 10.54 -22.74
CA GLY A 263 4.50 9.61 -21.97
C GLY A 263 5.11 10.24 -20.73
N LEU A 264 6.16 9.57 -20.26
CA LEU A 264 7.01 10.05 -19.19
C LEU A 264 8.41 9.50 -19.36
N SER A 265 9.33 10.04 -18.57
CA SER A 265 10.69 9.52 -18.47
C SER A 265 11.04 9.29 -17.01
N VAL A 266 11.65 8.16 -16.70
CA VAL A 266 12.19 7.82 -15.39
C VAL A 266 13.71 7.92 -15.43
N LEU A 267 14.27 8.66 -14.50
CA LEU A 267 15.71 8.77 -14.29
C LEU A 267 16.13 7.88 -13.13
N ALA A 268 17.26 7.21 -13.29
CA ALA A 268 17.96 6.55 -12.21
C ALA A 268 19.10 7.44 -11.71
N VAL A 269 19.06 7.80 -10.43
CA VAL A 269 19.97 8.78 -9.82
C VAL A 269 20.79 8.11 -8.72
N CYS A 270 22.11 8.11 -8.85
CA CYS A 270 23.03 7.73 -7.78
C CYS A 270 23.68 8.99 -7.21
N GLY A 271 23.43 9.30 -5.94
CA GLY A 271 23.85 10.56 -5.33
C GLY A 271 23.27 11.77 -6.07
N ARG A 272 24.10 12.44 -6.88
CA ARG A 272 23.69 13.61 -7.71
C ARG A 272 23.72 13.31 -9.21
N GLU A 273 24.12 12.11 -9.60
CA GLU A 273 24.37 11.77 -11.00
C GLU A 273 23.22 10.92 -11.56
N VAL A 274 22.74 11.29 -12.75
CA VAL A 274 21.83 10.45 -13.52
C VAL A 274 22.66 9.39 -14.23
N VAL A 275 22.41 8.11 -13.93
CA VAL A 275 23.18 6.94 -14.40
C VAL A 275 22.37 6.03 -15.34
N ALA A 276 21.05 6.22 -15.39
CA ALA A 276 20.19 5.62 -16.41
C ALA A 276 18.96 6.49 -16.70
N LEU A 277 18.37 6.28 -17.87
CA LEU A 277 17.16 6.91 -18.37
C LEU A 277 16.25 5.85 -18.97
N GLY A 278 14.98 5.86 -18.59
CA GLY A 278 13.94 5.02 -19.13
C GLY A 278 12.80 5.88 -19.65
N GLN A 279 12.17 5.49 -20.76
CA GLN A 279 11.05 6.23 -21.33
C GLN A 279 9.89 5.31 -21.59
N LEU A 280 8.69 5.84 -21.35
CA LEU A 280 7.41 5.21 -21.67
C LEU A 280 6.64 6.17 -22.57
N LEU A 281 6.29 5.74 -23.78
CA LEU A 281 5.61 6.54 -24.79
C LEU A 281 4.34 5.82 -25.25
N GLY A 282 3.17 6.35 -24.92
CA GLY A 282 1.89 5.81 -25.37
C GLY A 282 1.77 5.82 -26.89
N LEU A 283 1.38 4.68 -27.46
CA LEU A 283 1.14 4.56 -28.89
C LEU A 283 -0.22 5.15 -29.26
N PRO A 284 -0.35 5.86 -30.40
CA PRO A 284 -1.63 6.42 -30.83
C PRO A 284 -2.68 5.32 -31.04
N ASN A 285 -3.89 5.53 -30.52
CA ASN A 285 -5.07 4.68 -30.76
C ASN A 285 -4.90 3.21 -30.36
N ARG A 286 -3.98 2.89 -29.45
CA ARG A 286 -3.80 1.53 -28.90
C ARG A 286 -3.57 1.61 -27.38
N PRO A 287 -4.07 0.65 -26.59
CA PRO A 287 -3.80 0.56 -25.16
C PRO A 287 -2.39 -0.02 -24.89
N SER A 288 -1.39 0.36 -25.69
CA SER A 288 -0.01 -0.08 -25.60
C SER A 288 0.94 1.11 -25.59
N ALA A 289 2.12 0.92 -25.01
CA ALA A 289 3.15 1.94 -24.92
C ALA A 289 4.50 1.39 -25.37
N GLU A 290 5.30 2.22 -26.02
CA GLU A 290 6.68 1.92 -26.32
C GLU A 290 7.54 2.18 -25.07
N VAL A 291 8.41 1.23 -24.74
CA VAL A 291 9.40 1.35 -23.67
C VAL A 291 10.80 1.40 -24.26
N SER A 292 11.66 2.20 -23.65
CA SER A 292 13.06 2.27 -24.02
C SER A 292 13.96 2.58 -22.84
N LEU A 293 15.15 1.99 -22.81
CA LEU A 293 16.10 2.10 -21.69
C LEU A 293 17.48 2.53 -22.20
N LEU A 294 18.15 3.37 -21.43
CA LEU A 294 19.55 3.74 -21.57
C LEU A 294 20.20 3.59 -20.19
N VAL A 295 21.18 2.71 -20.07
CA VAL A 295 21.95 2.50 -18.83
C VAL A 295 23.42 2.75 -19.15
N GLU A 296 24.07 3.62 -18.37
CA GLU A 296 25.51 3.87 -18.48
C GLU A 296 26.30 2.57 -18.38
N ASP A 297 27.31 2.41 -19.23
CA ASP A 297 28.07 1.17 -19.39
C ASP A 297 28.59 0.57 -18.06
N SER A 298 29.05 1.41 -17.12
CA SER A 298 29.54 0.98 -15.80
C SER A 298 28.44 0.50 -14.84
N TRP A 299 27.18 0.83 -15.12
CA TRP A 299 25.99 0.45 -14.33
C TRP A 299 25.21 -0.71 -14.96
N GLN A 300 25.64 -1.20 -16.12
CA GLN A 300 25.01 -2.34 -16.77
C GLN A 300 25.30 -3.65 -16.03
N ARG A 301 24.40 -4.63 -16.18
CA ARG A 301 24.49 -5.96 -15.55
C ARG A 301 24.52 -5.93 -14.01
N ASN A 302 23.95 -4.88 -13.42
CA ASN A 302 23.90 -4.64 -11.97
C ASN A 302 22.44 -4.43 -11.48
N GLY A 303 21.49 -5.20 -12.03
CA GLY A 303 20.05 -5.08 -11.74
C GLY A 303 19.33 -3.80 -12.23
N LEU A 304 20.05 -2.72 -12.55
CA LEU A 304 19.44 -1.40 -12.78
C LEU A 304 18.46 -1.34 -13.96
N GLY A 305 18.78 -1.99 -15.08
CA GLY A 305 17.87 -2.07 -16.23
C GLY A 305 16.56 -2.79 -15.89
N THR A 306 16.65 -3.84 -15.05
CA THR A 306 15.49 -4.61 -14.58
C THR A 306 14.62 -3.77 -13.66
N ALA A 307 15.22 -3.07 -12.70
CA ALA A 307 14.52 -2.14 -11.82
C ALA A 307 13.81 -1.02 -12.59
N LEU A 308 14.49 -0.45 -13.59
CA LEU A 308 13.94 0.61 -14.42
C LEU A 308 12.76 0.13 -15.28
N LEU A 309 12.86 -1.07 -15.88
CA LEU A 309 11.78 -1.66 -16.66
C LEU A 309 10.57 -2.03 -15.78
N ALA A 310 10.80 -2.61 -14.60
CA ALA A 310 9.74 -2.90 -13.64
C ALA A 310 8.98 -1.62 -13.26
N ARG A 311 9.71 -0.54 -12.97
CA ARG A 311 9.10 0.76 -12.65
C ARG A 311 8.30 1.34 -13.80
N LEU A 312 8.79 1.24 -15.03
CA LEU A 312 8.04 1.70 -16.21
C LEU A 312 6.79 0.85 -16.47
N ALA A 313 6.85 -0.45 -16.22
CA ALA A 313 5.70 -1.34 -16.30
C ALA A 313 4.62 -0.98 -15.27
N GLU A 314 5.00 -0.69 -14.02
CA GLU A 314 4.09 -0.16 -13.00
C GLU A 314 3.39 1.11 -13.46
N LEU A 315 4.16 2.08 -13.94
CA LEU A 315 3.64 3.35 -14.43
C LEU A 315 2.76 3.19 -15.67
N ALA A 316 3.03 2.19 -16.51
CA ALA A 316 2.24 1.88 -17.69
C ALA A 316 0.88 1.29 -17.32
N VAL A 317 0.84 0.32 -16.40
CA VAL A 317 -0.41 -0.24 -15.86
C VAL A 317 -1.25 0.86 -15.23
N LEU A 318 -0.64 1.75 -14.44
CA LEU A 318 -1.33 2.87 -13.80
C LEU A 318 -1.90 3.88 -14.81
N ARG A 319 -1.33 3.96 -16.02
CA ARG A 319 -1.81 4.79 -17.14
C ARG A 319 -2.79 4.06 -18.07
N GLY A 320 -3.18 2.83 -17.73
CA GLY A 320 -4.16 2.05 -18.48
C GLY A 320 -3.60 1.33 -19.71
N HIS A 321 -2.28 1.15 -19.79
CA HIS A 321 -1.67 0.30 -20.81
C HIS A 321 -1.73 -1.17 -20.37
N HIS A 322 -1.95 -2.06 -21.34
CA HIS A 322 -2.00 -3.52 -21.13
C HIS A 322 -0.79 -4.25 -21.74
N GLU A 323 0.00 -3.54 -22.53
CA GLU A 323 1.15 -4.08 -23.24
C GLU A 323 2.23 -3.00 -23.37
N LEU A 324 3.48 -3.41 -23.22
CA LEU A 324 4.63 -2.62 -23.64
C LEU A 324 5.21 -3.20 -24.93
N THR A 325 5.75 -2.32 -25.76
CA THR A 325 6.52 -2.69 -26.95
C THR A 325 7.92 -2.11 -26.84
N ALA A 326 8.93 -2.82 -27.32
CA ALA A 326 10.29 -2.31 -27.39
C ALA A 326 10.88 -2.66 -28.75
N VAL A 327 11.41 -1.66 -29.46
CA VAL A 327 12.15 -1.88 -30.70
C VAL A 327 13.61 -2.11 -30.34
N CYS A 328 14.15 -3.26 -30.73
CA CYS A 328 15.51 -3.70 -30.46
C CYS A 328 16.22 -4.04 -31.78
N LEU A 329 17.54 -3.88 -31.83
CA LEU A 329 18.32 -4.33 -32.98
C LEU A 329 18.28 -5.87 -33.13
N PRO A 330 18.48 -6.40 -34.35
CA PRO A 330 18.56 -7.84 -34.58
C PRO A 330 19.63 -8.49 -33.69
N GLY A 331 19.26 -9.57 -32.98
CA GLY A 331 20.17 -10.32 -32.11
C GLY A 331 20.40 -9.72 -30.72
N GLU A 332 19.85 -8.55 -30.41
CA GLU A 332 19.92 -7.95 -29.07
C GLU A 332 18.83 -8.51 -28.17
N ASP A 333 19.23 -9.29 -27.15
CA ASP A 333 18.31 -9.91 -26.19
C ASP A 333 18.25 -9.16 -24.85
N GLY A 334 18.87 -7.98 -24.76
CA GLY A 334 18.94 -7.20 -23.51
C GLY A 334 17.57 -6.90 -22.93
N VAL A 335 16.64 -6.36 -23.73
CA VAL A 335 15.28 -6.02 -23.28
C VAL A 335 14.45 -7.26 -22.93
N PRO A 336 14.34 -8.30 -23.78
CA PRO A 336 13.64 -9.54 -23.41
C PRO A 336 14.14 -10.16 -22.11
N ARG A 337 15.45 -10.26 -21.90
CA ARG A 337 16.02 -10.80 -20.65
C ARG A 337 15.70 -9.91 -19.45
N THR A 338 15.74 -8.60 -19.64
CA THR A 338 15.40 -7.63 -18.59
C THR A 338 13.92 -7.75 -18.19
N ALA A 339 13.02 -7.95 -19.16
CA ALA A 339 11.59 -8.15 -18.93
C ALA A 339 11.31 -9.43 -18.15
N VAL A 340 11.91 -10.56 -18.55
CA VAL A 340 11.78 -11.83 -17.84
C VAL A 340 12.28 -11.71 -16.40
N ARG A 341 13.43 -11.04 -16.18
CA ARG A 341 13.95 -10.78 -14.82
C ARG A 341 13.06 -9.86 -13.99
N ALA A 342 12.29 -8.98 -14.63
CA ALA A 342 11.29 -8.14 -13.98
C ALA A 342 9.96 -8.89 -13.73
N GLY A 343 9.89 -10.20 -14.02
CA GLY A 343 8.67 -10.99 -13.87
C GLY A 343 7.62 -10.75 -14.95
N LEU A 344 8.01 -10.15 -16.08
CA LEU A 344 7.13 -9.87 -17.21
C LEU A 344 7.31 -10.92 -18.31
N ALA A 345 6.20 -11.28 -18.97
CA ALA A 345 6.25 -12.14 -20.15
C ALA A 345 6.65 -11.29 -21.36
N ALA A 346 7.72 -11.68 -22.06
CA ALA A 346 8.22 -10.98 -23.24
C ALA A 346 8.44 -11.95 -24.40
N VAL A 347 7.94 -11.58 -25.58
CA VAL A 347 8.07 -12.33 -26.83
C VAL A 347 8.49 -11.41 -27.96
N ARG A 348 9.17 -11.94 -28.98
CA ARG A 348 9.38 -11.18 -30.22
C ARG A 348 8.13 -11.27 -31.07
N ALA A 349 7.71 -10.16 -31.67
CA ALA A 349 6.51 -10.09 -32.47
C ALA A 349 6.62 -10.99 -33.72
N GLU A 350 5.50 -11.60 -34.10
CA GLU A 350 5.45 -12.41 -35.31
C GLU A 350 5.59 -11.51 -36.55
N GLY A 351 6.59 -11.80 -37.40
CA GLY A 351 6.85 -11.01 -38.62
C GLY A 351 7.78 -9.80 -38.44
N ASP A 352 8.09 -9.37 -37.21
CA ASP A 352 9.09 -8.33 -36.94
C ASP A 352 10.06 -8.76 -35.83
N ARG A 353 11.26 -9.21 -36.22
CA ARG A 353 12.28 -9.69 -35.29
C ARG A 353 12.85 -8.58 -34.39
N ASN A 354 12.64 -7.33 -34.73
CA ASN A 354 13.12 -6.18 -33.98
C ASN A 354 12.11 -5.73 -32.93
N LEU A 355 10.84 -6.10 -33.07
CA LEU A 355 9.79 -5.73 -32.12
C LEU A 355 9.68 -6.79 -31.01
N VAL A 356 9.75 -6.33 -29.76
CA VAL A 356 9.51 -7.13 -28.56
C VAL A 356 8.19 -6.67 -27.94
N GLU A 357 7.27 -7.59 -27.75
CA GLU A 357 6.00 -7.39 -27.04
C GLU A 357 6.16 -7.91 -25.61
N ILE A 358 5.81 -7.07 -24.63
CA ILE A 358 5.94 -7.36 -23.22
C ILE A 358 4.55 -7.21 -22.60
N ALA A 359 3.97 -8.33 -22.17
CA ALA A 359 2.65 -8.34 -21.55
C ALA A 359 2.72 -7.71 -20.16
N LEU A 360 1.83 -6.74 -19.91
CA LEU A 360 1.66 -6.18 -18.57
C LEU A 360 0.63 -6.99 -17.80
N PRO A 361 0.90 -7.35 -16.54
CA PRO A 361 -0.08 -8.09 -15.77
C PRO A 361 -1.28 -7.19 -15.43
N ALA A 362 -2.47 -7.78 -15.37
CA ALA A 362 -3.66 -7.06 -14.91
C ALA A 362 -3.54 -6.56 -13.45
N ARG A 363 -2.57 -7.10 -12.70
CA ARG A 363 -2.21 -6.73 -11.32
C ARG A 363 -0.69 -6.66 -11.19
N LEU A 364 -0.16 -5.60 -10.60
CA LEU A 364 1.28 -5.50 -10.36
C LEU A 364 1.69 -6.55 -9.32
N PRO A 365 2.71 -7.39 -9.58
CA PRO A 365 3.27 -8.25 -8.55
C PRO A 365 3.85 -7.37 -7.44
N VAL A 366 3.57 -7.74 -6.18
CA VAL A 366 4.18 -7.10 -5.02
C VAL A 366 5.69 -7.30 -5.13
N SER A 367 6.45 -6.20 -5.24
CA SER A 367 7.91 -6.27 -5.20
C SER A 367 8.32 -6.83 -3.83
N ALA A 368 8.92 -8.01 -3.83
CA ALA A 368 9.60 -8.54 -2.65
C ALA A 368 10.86 -7.69 -2.46
N ALA A 369 10.80 -6.76 -1.51
CA ALA A 369 11.97 -6.01 -1.03
C ALA A 369 12.92 -6.93 -0.25
#